data_AF-A0A2N7QXY7-F1
#
_entry.id   AF-A0A2N7QXY7-F1
#
_cell.length_a   1.000
_cell.length_b   1.000
_cell.length_c   1.000
_cell.angle_alpha   90.00
_cell.angle_beta   90.00
_cell.angle_gamma   90.00
#
_symmetry.space_group_name_H-M   'P 1'
#
loop_
_entity.id
_entity.type
_entity.pdbx_description
1 polymer ?
#
loop_
_entity_poly.entity_id
_entity_poly.type
_entity_poly.pdbx_seq_one_letter_code
_entity_poly.pdbx_strand_id
1 'polypeptide(L)'
;MGGAGLCGAAAACLALSLLPASLGIPGYVAPIMLLTASYALFQAANNTAVMGDIVPDQRGLISGMLNLSRNLGLVTGASVMGAIFAFFASASDLASAQPAAMIRGMHATFAVASALILAALAIFALGRALAKPPTPSGDPA
;
A
#
# COMPACT_ATOMS: atom_id res chain seq x y z
N MET A 1 -6.65 13.76 -1.13
CA MET A 1 -5.52 13.15 -1.86
C MET A 1 -5.14 11.77 -1.31
N GLY A 2 -4.88 11.61 -0.01
CA GLY A 2 -4.48 10.30 0.57
C GLY A 2 -5.39 9.11 0.24
N GLY A 3 -6.72 9.28 0.36
CA GLY A 3 -7.68 8.21 0.00
C GLY A 3 -7.63 7.79 -1.47
N ALA A 4 -7.45 8.74 -2.39
CA ALA A 4 -7.30 8.43 -3.82
C ALA A 4 -6.00 7.64 -4.09
N GLY A 5 -4.91 7.96 -3.38
CA GLY A 5 -3.67 7.19 -3.42
C GLY A 5 -3.86 5.74 -2.92
N LEU A 6 -4.58 5.54 -1.81
CA LEU A 6 -4.89 4.19 -1.32
C LEU A 6 -5.78 3.39 -2.28
N CYS A 7 -6.81 4.01 -2.86
CA CYS A 7 -7.67 3.35 -3.85
C CYS A 7 -6.88 2.95 -5.11
N GLY A 8 -6.01 3.83 -5.62
CA GLY A 8 -5.15 3.53 -6.76
C GLY A 8 -4.16 2.41 -6.48
N ALA A 9 -3.56 2.39 -5.28
CA ALA A 9 -2.66 1.32 -4.86
C ALA A 9 -3.40 -0.03 -4.73
N ALA A 10 -4.62 -0.04 -4.19
CA ALA A 10 -5.45 -1.23 -4.11
C ALA A 10 -5.79 -1.76 -5.52
N ALA A 11 -6.21 -0.89 -6.43
CA ALA A 11 -6.51 -1.26 -7.81
C ALA A 11 -5.29 -1.84 -8.53
N ALA A 12 -4.10 -1.24 -8.34
CA ALA A 12 -2.85 -1.72 -8.93
C ALA A 12 -2.44 -3.10 -8.40
N CYS A 13 -2.48 -3.32 -7.08
CA CYS A 13 -2.17 -4.63 -6.50
C CYS A 13 -3.19 -5.69 -6.90
N LEU A 14 -4.48 -5.35 -6.98
CA LEU A 14 -5.51 -6.27 -7.47
C LEU A 14 -5.27 -6.64 -8.94
N ALA A 15 -4.92 -5.66 -9.77
CA ALA A 15 -4.56 -5.92 -11.16
C ALA A 15 -3.36 -6.88 -11.25
N LEU A 16 -2.28 -6.65 -10.48
CA LEU A 16 -1.12 -7.55 -10.47
C LEU A 16 -1.40 -8.94 -9.89
N SER A 17 -2.42 -9.07 -9.06
CA SER A 17 -2.84 -10.34 -8.48
C SER A 17 -3.73 -11.16 -9.42
N LEU A 18 -4.53 -10.50 -10.26
CA LEU A 18 -5.60 -11.13 -11.05
C LEU A 18 -5.31 -11.17 -12.55
N LEU A 19 -4.52 -10.25 -13.09
CA LEU A 19 -4.28 -10.18 -14.53
C LEU A 19 -3.52 -11.42 -15.02
N PRO A 20 -3.96 -12.04 -16.13
CA PRO A 20 -3.28 -13.19 -16.67
C PRO A 20 -1.92 -12.81 -17.27
N ALA A 21 -0.91 -13.66 -17.08
CA ALA A 21 0.43 -13.47 -17.61
C ALA A 21 0.49 -13.39 -19.16
N SER A 22 -0.59 -13.81 -19.85
CA SER A 22 -0.73 -13.70 -21.31
C SER A 22 -0.75 -12.25 -21.81
N LEU A 23 -1.04 -11.27 -20.94
CA LEU A 23 -0.95 -9.84 -21.26
C LEU A 23 0.51 -9.36 -21.40
N GLY A 24 1.48 -10.20 -21.05
CA GLY A 24 2.89 -9.92 -21.20
C GLY A 24 3.37 -8.69 -20.42
N ILE A 25 4.39 -8.03 -20.94
CA ILE A 25 5.07 -6.89 -20.28
C ILE A 25 4.10 -5.74 -19.97
N PRO A 26 3.21 -5.29 -20.88
CA PRO A 26 2.29 -4.19 -20.57
C PRO A 26 1.35 -4.49 -19.40
N GLY A 27 0.89 -5.74 -19.27
CA GLY A 27 0.03 -6.19 -18.17
C GLY A 27 0.70 -6.13 -16.80
N TYR A 28 2.04 -6.12 -16.75
CA TYR A 28 2.82 -5.96 -15.52
C TYR A 28 3.25 -4.50 -15.29
N VAL A 29 3.78 -3.84 -16.31
CA VAL A 29 4.37 -2.50 -16.18
C VAL A 29 3.31 -1.44 -15.87
N ALA A 30 2.14 -1.49 -16.51
CA ALA A 30 1.11 -0.46 -16.29
C ALA A 30 0.59 -0.46 -14.85
N PRO A 31 0.23 -1.60 -14.23
CA PRO A 31 -0.10 -1.64 -12.80
C PRO A 31 1.05 -1.20 -11.89
N ILE A 32 2.31 -1.55 -12.18
CA ILE A 32 3.46 -1.11 -11.37
C ILE A 32 3.64 0.42 -11.42
N MET A 33 3.45 1.04 -12.60
CA MET A 33 3.46 2.49 -12.73
C MET A 33 2.33 3.13 -11.92
N LEU A 34 1.12 2.57 -11.99
CA LEU A 34 -0.02 3.03 -11.21
C LEU A 34 0.24 2.90 -9.70
N LEU A 35 0.81 1.79 -9.25
CA LEU A 35 1.18 1.56 -7.85
C LEU A 35 2.17 2.62 -7.37
N THR A 36 3.18 2.93 -8.18
CA THR A 36 4.22 3.92 -7.86
C THR A 36 3.64 5.33 -7.73
N ALA A 37 2.79 5.75 -8.68
CA ALA A 37 2.12 7.05 -8.63
C ALA A 37 1.18 7.15 -7.42
N SER A 38 0.42 6.08 -7.15
CA SER A 38 -0.49 5.97 -6.02
C SER A 38 0.24 6.08 -4.68
N TYR A 39 1.39 5.41 -4.56
CA TYR A 39 2.28 5.49 -3.40
C TYR A 39 2.80 6.90 -3.17
N ALA A 40 3.24 7.60 -4.22
CA ALA A 40 3.69 8.99 -4.11
C ALA A 40 2.57 9.91 -3.61
N LEU A 41 1.35 9.76 -4.15
CA LEU A 41 0.19 10.56 -3.74
C LEU A 41 -0.22 10.30 -2.28
N PHE A 42 -0.21 9.03 -1.86
CA PHE A 42 -0.52 8.66 -0.47
C PHE A 42 0.55 9.20 0.49
N GLN A 43 1.83 9.00 0.19
CA GLN A 43 2.92 9.49 1.04
C GLN A 43 2.92 11.00 1.19
N ALA A 44 2.72 11.75 0.11
CA ALA A 44 2.64 13.22 0.19
C ALA A 44 1.52 13.66 1.14
N ALA A 45 0.32 13.10 0.97
CA ALA A 45 -0.82 13.42 1.83
C ALA A 45 -0.62 12.96 3.28
N ASN A 46 -0.02 11.79 3.51
CA ASN A 46 0.25 11.27 4.85
C ASN A 46 1.30 12.12 5.58
N ASN A 47 2.39 12.49 4.91
CA ASN A 47 3.42 13.35 5.47
C ASN A 47 2.84 14.72 5.86
N THR A 48 2.05 15.35 4.98
CA THR A 48 1.41 16.64 5.29
C THR A 48 0.44 16.52 6.47
N ALA A 49 -0.35 15.43 6.54
CA ALA A 49 -1.30 15.22 7.63
C ALA A 49 -0.59 15.02 8.98
N VAL A 50 0.51 14.26 9.01
CA VAL A 50 1.30 14.08 10.23
C VAL A 50 2.00 15.39 10.64
N MET A 51 2.50 16.16 9.67
CA MET A 51 3.32 17.34 9.94
C MET A 51 2.53 18.64 10.20
N GLY A 52 1.25 18.69 9.86
CA GLY A 52 0.46 19.92 9.76
C GLY A 52 0.46 20.78 11.03
N ASP A 53 0.30 20.16 12.20
CA ASP A 53 0.09 20.87 13.47
C ASP A 53 1.28 20.75 14.44
N ILE A 54 2.46 20.36 13.94
CA ILE A 54 3.65 20.14 14.80
C ILE A 54 4.39 21.46 15.05
N VAL A 55 4.65 21.74 16.34
CA VAL A 55 5.50 22.84 16.80
C VAL A 55 6.93 22.73 16.25
N PRO A 56 7.56 23.84 15.82
CA PRO A 56 8.86 23.82 15.13
C PRO A 56 9.95 23.00 15.80
N ASP A 57 10.04 23.06 17.13
CA ASP A 57 11.06 22.40 17.94
C ASP A 57 10.98 20.86 17.91
N GLN A 58 9.80 20.30 17.63
CA GLN A 58 9.56 18.85 17.60
C GLN A 58 9.55 18.26 16.19
N ARG A 59 9.56 19.08 15.14
CA ARG A 59 9.43 18.62 13.74
C ARG A 59 10.52 17.64 13.34
N GLY A 60 11.75 17.85 13.81
CA GLY A 60 12.87 16.92 13.55
C GLY A 60 12.65 15.54 14.16
N LEU A 61 12.16 15.50 15.40
CA LEU A 61 11.90 14.26 16.14
C LEU A 61 10.73 13.48 15.52
N ILE A 62 9.62 14.14 15.20
CA ILE A 62 8.47 13.50 14.55
C ILE A 62 8.82 13.03 13.13
N SER A 63 9.58 13.82 12.36
CA SER A 63 10.06 13.41 11.03
C SER A 63 11.00 12.21 11.09
N GLY A 64 11.88 12.17 12.09
CA GLY A 64 12.73 11.02 12.38
C GLY A 64 11.92 9.76 12.68
N MET A 65 10.93 9.84 13.56
CA MET A 65 10.04 8.71 13.88
C MET A 65 9.21 8.26 12.67
N LEU A 66 8.69 9.20 11.88
CA LEU A 66 7.94 8.89 10.66
C LEU A 66 8.82 8.17 9.64
N ASN A 67 10.06 8.63 9.45
CA ASN A 67 11.00 7.98 8.54
C ASN A 67 11.45 6.60 9.06
N LEU A 68 11.65 6.46 10.36
CA LEU A 68 11.98 5.17 10.98
C LEU A 68 10.84 4.17 10.78
N SER A 69 9.60 4.57 11.09
CA SER A 69 8.42 3.73 10.87
C SER A 69 8.30 3.28 9.42
N ARG A 70 8.57 4.18 8.46
CA ARG A 70 8.56 3.86 7.03
C ARG A 70 9.64 2.84 6.67
N ASN A 71 10.88 3.06 7.10
CA ASN A 71 11.98 2.15 6.79
C ASN A 71 11.75 0.76 7.40
N LEU A 72 11.25 0.70 8.64
CA LEU A 72 10.86 -0.56 9.26
C LEU A 72 9.76 -1.26 8.45
N GLY A 73 8.71 -0.54 8.07
CA GLY A 73 7.64 -1.07 7.21
C GLY A 73 8.17 -1.60 5.87
N LEU A 74 9.11 -0.92 5.23
CA LEU A 74 9.72 -1.35 3.97
C LEU A 74 10.59 -2.59 4.14
N VAL A 75 11.45 -2.64 5.15
CA VAL A 75 12.33 -3.80 5.41
C VAL A 75 11.51 -5.03 5.79
N THR A 76 10.55 -4.87 6.71
CA THR A 76 9.63 -5.95 7.09
C THR A 76 8.79 -6.39 5.89
N GLY A 77 8.22 -5.45 5.14
CA GLY A 77 7.41 -5.72 3.96
C GLY A 77 8.18 -6.50 2.90
N ALA A 78 9.38 -6.04 2.53
CA ALA A 78 10.23 -6.73 1.55
C ALA A 78 10.55 -8.16 1.99
N SER A 79 10.87 -8.36 3.27
CA SER A 79 11.20 -9.68 3.83
C SER A 79 10.00 -10.63 3.78
N VAL A 80 8.83 -10.18 4.23
CA VAL A 80 7.60 -10.99 4.25
C VAL A 80 7.12 -11.27 2.82
N MET A 81 7.10 -10.28 1.94
CA MET A 81 6.67 -10.46 0.55
C MET A 81 7.61 -11.42 -0.22
N GLY A 82 8.92 -11.36 0.04
CA GLY A 82 9.89 -12.30 -0.51
C GLY A 82 9.66 -13.73 -0.01
N ALA A 83 9.36 -13.90 1.29
CA ALA A 83 9.04 -15.21 1.86
C ALA A 83 7.74 -15.81 1.29
N ILE A 84 6.68 -14.99 1.17
CA ILE A 84 5.42 -15.39 0.53
C ILE A 84 5.69 -15.83 -0.91
N PHE A 85 6.44 -15.02 -1.67
CA PHE A 85 6.78 -15.36 -3.04
C PHE A 85 7.49 -16.72 -3.14
N ALA A 86 8.54 -16.91 -2.34
CA ALA A 86 9.33 -18.15 -2.34
C ALA A 86 8.47 -19.38 -1.96
N PHE A 87 7.60 -19.23 -0.96
CA PHE A 87 6.68 -20.28 -0.52
C PHE A 87 5.71 -20.70 -1.64
N PHE A 88 5.04 -19.73 -2.27
CA PHE A 88 4.05 -20.01 -3.32
C PHE A 88 4.66 -20.36 -4.67
N ALA A 89 5.91 -19.93 -4.93
CA ALA A 89 6.68 -20.39 -6.07
C ALA A 89 7.21 -21.81 -5.89
N SER A 90 7.09 -22.41 -4.68
CA SER A 90 7.64 -23.75 -4.34
C SER A 90 9.10 -23.92 -4.79
N ALA A 91 9.85 -22.83 -4.76
CA ALA A 91 11.20 -22.80 -5.30
C ALA A 91 12.18 -23.19 -4.21
N SER A 92 12.61 -24.45 -4.21
CA SER A 92 13.85 -24.84 -3.53
C SER A 92 15.07 -24.23 -4.22
N ASP A 93 14.94 -23.93 -5.51
CA ASP A 93 15.92 -23.20 -6.32
C ASP A 93 15.18 -22.29 -7.32
N LEU A 94 15.40 -20.97 -7.20
CA LEU A 94 14.74 -19.95 -8.01
C LEU A 94 15.22 -19.98 -9.47
N ALA A 95 16.45 -20.45 -9.71
CA ALA A 95 17.07 -20.47 -11.03
C ALA A 95 16.51 -21.58 -11.94
N SER A 96 15.94 -22.63 -11.36
CA SER A 96 15.36 -23.78 -12.08
C SER A 96 13.83 -23.82 -12.04
N ALA A 97 13.19 -22.84 -11.39
CA ALA A 97 11.75 -22.84 -11.21
C ALA A 97 11.00 -22.64 -12.54
N GLN A 98 9.93 -23.42 -12.72
CA GLN A 98 9.08 -23.32 -13.90
C GLN A 98 8.38 -21.95 -13.95
N PRO A 99 8.20 -21.34 -15.15
CA PRO A 99 7.52 -20.05 -15.30
C PRO A 99 6.15 -19.97 -14.61
N ALA A 100 5.38 -21.06 -14.63
CA ALA A 100 4.08 -21.15 -13.96
C ALA A 100 4.17 -21.04 -12.43
N ALA A 101 5.29 -21.45 -11.82
CA ALA A 101 5.53 -21.32 -10.40
C ALA A 101 5.87 -19.87 -10.02
N MET A 102 6.69 -19.19 -10.83
CA MET A 102 7.00 -17.76 -10.68
C MET A 102 5.74 -16.89 -10.75
N ILE A 103 4.85 -17.17 -11.71
CA ILE A 103 3.58 -16.45 -11.86
C ILE A 103 2.68 -16.65 -10.62
N ARG A 104 2.58 -17.89 -10.11
CA ARG A 104 1.81 -18.16 -8.88
C ARG A 104 2.38 -17.42 -7.67
N GLY A 105 3.69 -17.44 -7.48
CA GLY A 105 4.37 -16.68 -6.43
C GLY A 105 4.03 -15.19 -6.52
N MET A 106 4.14 -14.60 -7.72
CA MET A 106 3.83 -13.19 -7.96
C MET A 106 2.36 -12.87 -7.62
N HIS A 107 1.41 -13.64 -8.14
CA HIS A 107 -0.02 -13.40 -7.88
C HIS A 107 -0.36 -13.51 -6.40
N ALA A 108 0.21 -14.48 -5.68
CA ALA A 108 0.02 -14.64 -4.25
C ALA A 108 0.59 -13.46 -3.46
N THR A 109 1.80 -13.01 -3.78
CA THR A 109 2.41 -11.83 -3.13
C THR A 109 1.55 -10.58 -3.33
N PHE A 110 1.08 -10.32 -4.55
CA PHE A 110 0.20 -9.18 -4.82
C PHE A 110 -1.22 -9.34 -4.26
N ALA A 111 -1.72 -10.56 -4.06
CA ALA A 111 -2.97 -10.82 -3.35
C ALA A 111 -2.86 -10.38 -1.88
N VAL A 112 -1.77 -10.75 -1.22
CA VAL A 112 -1.52 -10.35 0.18
C VAL A 112 -1.30 -8.83 0.27
N ALA A 113 -0.53 -8.25 -0.66
CA ALA A 113 -0.36 -6.79 -0.72
C ALA A 113 -1.71 -6.07 -0.90
N SER A 114 -2.59 -6.58 -1.77
CA SER A 114 -3.96 -6.07 -1.95
C SER A 114 -4.74 -6.09 -0.64
N ALA A 115 -4.71 -7.20 0.10
CA ALA A 115 -5.40 -7.32 1.38
C ALA A 115 -4.88 -6.30 2.41
N LEU A 116 -3.57 -6.09 2.50
CA LEU A 116 -2.97 -5.11 3.40
C LEU A 116 -3.35 -3.67 3.04
N ILE A 117 -3.37 -3.34 1.75
CA ILE A 117 -3.77 -1.99 1.29
C ILE A 117 -5.28 -1.76 1.52
N LEU A 118 -6.12 -2.77 1.32
CA LEU A 118 -7.55 -2.69 1.63
C LEU A 118 -7.78 -2.49 3.13
N ALA A 119 -7.01 -3.16 4.00
CA ALA A 119 -7.04 -2.91 5.44
C ALA A 119 -6.62 -1.47 5.78
N ALA A 120 -5.55 -0.96 5.16
CA ALA A 120 -5.13 0.44 5.32
C ALA A 120 -6.20 1.44 4.86
N LEU A 121 -6.89 1.15 3.74
CA LEU A 121 -8.01 1.95 3.24
C LEU A 121 -9.20 1.93 4.21
N ALA A 122 -9.52 0.78 4.81
CA ALA A 122 -10.56 0.67 5.83
C ALA A 122 -10.22 1.51 7.08
N ILE A 123 -8.98 1.43 7.56
CA ILE A 123 -8.50 2.25 8.69
C ILE A 123 -8.61 3.74 8.35
N PHE A 124 -8.18 4.14 7.15
CA PHE A 124 -8.26 5.52 6.69
C PHE A 124 -9.71 6.02 6.62
N ALA A 125 -10.62 5.21 6.09
CA ALA A 125 -12.04 5.54 6.00
C ALA A 125 -12.69 5.66 7.39
N LEU A 126 -12.41 4.73 8.29
CA LEU A 126 -12.90 4.75 9.67
C LEU A 126 -12.39 5.98 10.42
N GLY A 127 -11.10 6.28 10.33
CA GLY A 127 -10.53 7.47 10.96
C GLY A 127 -11.18 8.78 10.49
N ARG A 128 -11.52 8.86 9.20
CA ARG A 128 -12.28 10.01 8.67
C ARG A 128 -13.73 10.07 9.16
N ALA A 129 -14.40 8.93 9.28
CA ALA A 129 -15.76 8.89 9.79
C ALA A 129 -15.82 9.37 11.26
N LEU A 130 -14.85 8.97 12.07
CA LEU A 130 -14.73 9.38 13.48
C LEU A 130 -14.36 10.86 13.65
N ALA A 131 -13.61 11.44 12.71
CA ALA A 131 -13.19 12.83 12.76
C ALA A 131 -14.28 13.84 12.34
N LYS A 132 -15.40 13.39 11.75
CA LYS A 132 -16.50 14.28 11.35
C LYS A 132 -17.38 14.58 12.59
N PRO A 133 -17.53 15.85 13.04
CA PRO A 133 -18.43 16.17 14.14
C PRO A 133 -19.89 15.86 13.78
N PRO A 134 -20.76 15.53 14.75
CA PRO A 134 -22.19 15.42 14.51
C PRO A 134 -22.71 16.77 13.96
N THR A 135 -23.53 16.71 12.91
CA THR A 135 -24.28 17.88 12.41
C THR A 135 -25.02 18.54 13.56
N PRO A 136 -24.96 19.88 13.73
CA PRO A 136 -25.79 20.55 14.72
C PRO A 136 -27.25 20.25 14.39
N SER A 137 -27.96 19.59 15.30
CA SER A 137 -29.42 19.59 15.27
C SER A 137 -29.83 21.05 15.36
N GLY A 138 -30.37 21.57 14.25
CA GLY A 138 -30.95 22.91 14.25
C GLY A 138 -32.01 22.96 15.34
N ASP A 139 -31.81 23.86 16.29
CA ASP A 139 -32.86 24.27 17.21
C ASP A 139 -33.39 25.61 16.70
N PRO A 140 -34.56 25.66 16.04
CA PRO A 140 -35.23 26.90 15.79
C PRO A 140 -36.07 27.28 17.02
N ALA A 141 -35.62 28.35 17.68
CA ALA A 141 -36.36 29.32 18.51
C ALA A 141 -37.07 28.83 19.79
#